data_AF-A0A2T6DQB0-F1
#
_entry.id   AF-A0A2T6DQB0-F1
#
_cell.length_a   1.000
_cell.length_b   1.000
_cell.length_c   1.000
_cell.angle_alpha   90.00
_cell.angle_beta   90.00
_cell.angle_gamma   90.00
#
_symmetry.space_group_name_H-M   'P 1'
#
loop_
_entity.id
_entity.type
_entity.pdbx_description
1 polymer ?
#
loop_
_entity_poly.entity_id
_entity_poly.type
_entity_poly.pdbx_seq_one_letter_code
_entity_poly.pdbx_strand_id
1 'polypeptide(L)'
;MIFWYESAVRLAWPFGSPNELGAAMAMLLPYVWACAGGTRRWSFATLGWLSVEGVLFWVLCRTYSRGALLALSIAMLAYAWLSWDSRSRHHRRMVFYEWATRVVLMVCIVWSVGVYRRVSYEYVGADPGVHTRLVLARAALEMVRDSPWIGWGWNRGIYSYMNWYQPLSDHHVYGNFVSGVVQFAVDNGLLALGAATVCVGIILAPTVLAVRGGTAWPTFRFRGLFGVSFAAGLVANCFSCLTSSMLFTSMWVITAVLSACGVWTLAREVQKRVLSLSVIGGMAVPALILIAGGCLSPDVSLLTGRMEDGTVVIRARRAVSQAHVVHTFVDPAVMAGGGGKLIRELAMGAKNATFYVHNRPTDRVLNKGDKLLLMGRSWEVGLRYPDQSKALLHPMLIVGEKWLQNVDIVSLGEADFEFQNGYWIHHYGGTSEILIDPTMGRALAFWPSLLKERLYAWMDN
;
A
#
# COMPACT_ATOMS: atom_id res chain seq x y z
N MET A 1 16.38 12.60 3.54
CA MET A 1 16.09 12.47 2.10
C MET A 1 15.61 13.82 1.59
N ILE A 2 16.16 14.32 0.48
CA ILE A 2 15.77 15.61 -0.12
C ILE A 2 14.93 15.29 -1.35
N PHE A 3 13.77 15.93 -1.48
CA PHE A 3 12.85 15.73 -2.60
C PHE A 3 12.84 16.99 -3.47
N TRP A 4 12.85 16.82 -4.79
CA TRP A 4 12.92 17.94 -5.74
C TRP A 4 11.67 18.01 -6.65
N TYR A 5 11.38 19.19 -7.15
CA TYR A 5 10.39 19.45 -8.21
C TYR A 5 10.86 20.63 -9.07
N GLU A 6 11.13 20.42 -10.36
CA GLU A 6 11.56 21.49 -11.29
C GLU A 6 12.62 22.42 -10.68
N SER A 7 13.65 21.85 -10.04
CA SER A 7 14.72 22.53 -9.28
C SER A 7 14.37 23.11 -7.89
N ALA A 8 13.11 23.07 -7.44
CA ALA A 8 12.72 23.46 -6.10
C ALA A 8 12.77 22.30 -5.09
N VAL A 9 13.30 22.54 -3.89
CA VAL A 9 13.24 21.60 -2.77
C VAL A 9 11.81 21.52 -2.24
N ARG A 10 11.26 20.31 -2.19
CA ARG A 10 9.98 19.99 -1.56
C ARG A 10 10.20 19.76 -0.07
N LEU A 11 9.37 20.39 0.76
CA LEU A 11 9.42 20.19 2.20
C LEU A 11 8.91 18.80 2.56
N ALA A 12 9.65 18.08 3.40
CA ALA A 12 9.31 16.73 3.87
C ALA A 12 9.57 16.53 5.37
N TRP A 13 10.46 17.32 5.99
CA TRP A 13 10.75 17.23 7.41
C TRP A 13 9.60 17.79 8.26
N PRO A 14 9.26 17.20 9.41
CA PRO A 14 9.84 16.00 10.05
C PRO A 14 9.26 14.65 9.61
N PHE A 15 8.30 14.64 8.69
CA PHE A 15 7.51 13.45 8.36
C PHE A 15 8.18 12.49 7.35
N GLY A 16 9.41 12.74 6.92
CA GLY A 16 10.12 11.84 6.00
C GLY A 16 9.64 11.87 4.55
N SER A 17 8.41 12.31 4.27
CA SER A 17 7.91 12.53 2.91
C SER A 17 7.09 13.83 2.76
N PRO A 18 7.11 14.50 1.58
CA PRO A 18 6.30 15.69 1.34
C PRO A 18 4.79 15.42 1.38
N ASN A 19 4.38 14.21 1.01
CA ASN A 19 2.97 13.85 1.01
C ASN A 19 2.42 13.76 2.44
N GLU A 20 3.19 13.19 3.36
CA GLU A 20 2.83 13.11 4.78
C GLU A 20 2.82 14.48 5.45
N LEU A 21 3.84 15.30 5.20
CA LEU A 21 3.84 16.68 5.70
C LEU A 21 2.62 17.45 5.19
N GLY A 22 2.32 17.35 3.89
CA GLY A 22 1.17 18.02 3.29
C GLY A 22 -0.16 17.55 3.89
N ALA A 23 -0.31 16.24 4.10
CA ALA A 23 -1.48 15.67 4.75
C ALA A 23 -1.63 16.16 6.20
N ALA A 24 -0.53 16.18 6.96
CA ALA A 24 -0.52 16.71 8.32
C ALA A 24 -0.93 18.18 8.38
N MET A 25 -0.46 19.01 7.44
CA MET A 25 -0.89 20.42 7.34
C MET A 25 -2.38 20.53 7.01
N ALA A 26 -2.90 19.71 6.09
CA ALA A 26 -4.32 19.69 5.74
C ALA A 26 -5.22 19.28 6.92
N MET A 27 -4.74 18.38 7.78
CA MET A 27 -5.42 18.01 9.03
C MET A 27 -5.31 19.11 10.09
N LEU A 28 -4.20 19.85 10.14
CA LEU A 28 -3.96 20.88 11.15
C LEU A 28 -4.79 22.16 10.91
N LEU A 29 -4.97 22.55 9.65
CA LEU A 29 -5.66 23.78 9.25
C LEU A 29 -7.09 23.93 9.84
N PRO A 30 -7.94 22.88 9.84
CA PRO A 30 -9.24 22.93 10.53
C PRO A 30 -9.17 23.35 12.00
N TYR A 31 -8.12 22.98 12.75
CA TYR A 31 -7.95 23.43 14.13
C TYR A 31 -7.62 24.92 14.21
N VAL A 32 -6.80 25.42 13.29
CA VAL A 32 -6.49 26.85 13.20
C VAL A 32 -7.75 27.66 12.91
N TRP A 33 -8.64 27.16 12.04
CA TRP A 33 -9.94 27.78 11.79
C TRP A 33 -10.82 27.79 13.05
N ALA A 34 -10.75 26.75 13.89
CA ALA A 34 -11.45 26.71 15.18
C ALA A 34 -11.02 27.86 16.09
N CYS A 35 -9.71 28.04 16.20
CA CYS A 35 -9.10 29.06 17.06
C CYS A 35 -9.34 30.48 16.53
N ALA A 36 -9.34 30.66 15.21
CA ALA A 36 -9.62 31.95 14.57
C ALA A 36 -11.09 32.37 14.69
N GLY A 37 -12.02 31.42 14.48
CA GLY A 37 -13.47 31.65 14.34
C GLY A 37 -14.20 32.15 15.59
N GLY A 38 -13.53 32.25 16.75
CA GLY A 38 -14.12 32.77 18.00
C GLY A 38 -14.08 34.28 18.17
N THR A 39 -13.34 35.02 17.32
CA THR A 39 -13.11 36.45 17.51
C THR A 39 -14.06 37.28 16.65
N ARG A 40 -15.07 37.91 17.28
CA ARG A 40 -16.12 38.69 16.60
C ARG A 40 -15.65 40.07 16.08
N ARG A 41 -14.41 40.44 16.40
CA ARG A 41 -13.74 41.69 15.99
C ARG A 41 -12.34 41.35 15.50
N TRP A 42 -11.86 42.04 14.47
CA TRP A 42 -10.47 42.02 14.00
C TRP A 42 -9.56 42.46 15.14
N SER A 43 -9.09 41.48 15.92
CA SER A 43 -8.18 41.68 17.03
C SER A 43 -6.76 41.29 16.60
N PHE A 44 -5.75 41.70 17.37
CA PHE A 44 -4.39 41.21 17.17
C PHE A 44 -4.31 39.67 17.21
N ALA A 45 -5.17 39.01 18.00
CA ALA A 45 -5.26 37.55 18.02
C ALA A 45 -5.79 36.99 16.69
N THR A 46 -6.78 37.65 16.07
CA THR A 46 -7.31 37.26 14.75
C THR A 46 -6.24 37.36 13.66
N LEU A 47 -5.45 38.44 13.67
CA LEU A 47 -4.31 38.63 12.76
C LEU A 47 -3.21 37.58 13.00
N GLY A 48 -2.94 37.24 14.26
CA GLY A 48 -2.01 36.17 14.63
C GLY A 48 -2.43 34.82 14.06
N TRP A 49 -3.71 34.43 14.23
CA TRP A 49 -4.23 33.18 13.66
C TRP A 49 -4.25 33.16 12.14
N LEU A 50 -4.56 34.28 11.48
CA LEU A 50 -4.49 34.40 10.02
C LEU A 50 -3.04 34.24 9.52
N SER A 51 -2.06 34.74 10.28
CA SER A 51 -0.65 34.56 9.98
C SER A 51 -0.21 33.10 10.11
N VAL A 52 -0.65 32.42 11.17
CA VAL A 52 -0.43 30.97 11.34
C VAL A 52 -1.07 30.19 10.19
N GLU A 53 -2.31 30.51 9.82
CA GLU A 53 -3.00 29.91 8.67
C GLU A 53 -2.21 30.13 7.37
N GLY A 54 -1.71 31.34 7.12
CA GLY A 54 -0.88 31.66 5.96
C GLY A 54 0.42 30.86 5.91
N VAL A 55 1.11 30.70 7.05
CA VAL A 55 2.32 29.88 7.15
C VAL A 55 2.00 28.40 6.86
N LEU A 56 0.93 27.85 7.42
CA LEU A 56 0.54 26.46 7.18
C LEU A 56 0.14 26.23 5.72
N PHE A 57 -0.60 27.15 5.10
CA PHE A 57 -0.88 27.10 3.66
C PHE A 57 0.39 27.14 2.82
N TRP A 58 1.33 28.01 3.17
CA TRP A 58 2.61 28.10 2.47
C TRP A 58 3.40 26.80 2.60
N VAL A 59 3.52 26.23 3.80
CA VAL A 59 4.19 24.94 4.03
C VAL A 59 3.52 23.84 3.22
N LEU A 60 2.17 23.76 3.25
CA LEU A 60 1.40 22.80 2.48
C LEU A 60 1.69 22.93 0.98
N CYS A 61 1.67 24.14 0.43
CA CYS A 61 1.98 24.39 -0.97
C CYS A 61 3.43 24.00 -1.33
N ARG A 62 4.39 24.27 -0.43
CA ARG A 62 5.80 23.88 -0.59
C ARG A 62 6.07 22.39 -0.52
N THR A 63 5.09 21.57 -0.12
CA THR A 63 5.18 20.12 -0.29
C THR A 63 4.96 19.66 -1.73
N TYR A 64 4.33 20.51 -2.56
CA TYR A 64 3.85 20.18 -3.91
C TYR A 64 3.00 18.89 -3.97
N SER A 65 2.28 18.57 -2.88
CA SER A 65 1.41 17.40 -2.77
C SER A 65 0.01 17.69 -3.30
N ARG A 66 -0.33 17.12 -4.47
CA ARG A 66 -1.68 17.21 -5.07
C ARG A 66 -2.77 16.65 -4.15
N GLY A 67 -2.48 15.51 -3.50
CA GLY A 67 -3.41 14.87 -2.56
C GLY A 67 -3.70 15.74 -1.33
N ALA A 68 -2.68 16.44 -0.81
CA ALA A 68 -2.85 17.35 0.31
C ALA A 68 -3.69 18.59 -0.05
N LEU A 69 -3.49 19.17 -1.25
CA LEU A 69 -4.31 20.28 -1.74
C LEU A 69 -5.78 19.89 -1.92
N LEU A 70 -6.03 18.69 -2.44
CA LEU A 70 -7.39 18.16 -2.58
C LEU A 70 -8.01 17.91 -1.20
N ALA A 71 -7.27 17.28 -0.27
CA ALA A 71 -7.70 17.07 1.11
C ALA A 71 -8.08 18.38 1.79
N LEU A 72 -7.23 19.41 1.66
CA LEU A 72 -7.51 20.74 2.17
C LEU A 72 -8.76 21.36 1.51
N SER A 73 -8.91 21.24 0.19
CA SER A 73 -10.07 21.78 -0.53
C SER A 73 -11.37 21.15 -0.04
N ILE A 74 -11.39 19.85 0.21
CA ILE A 74 -12.54 19.14 0.79
C ILE A 74 -12.77 19.57 2.24
N ALA A 75 -11.70 19.70 3.04
CA ALA A 75 -11.79 20.16 4.43
C ALA A 75 -12.36 21.57 4.52
N MET A 76 -11.91 22.45 3.62
CA MET A 76 -12.47 23.76 3.38
C MET A 76 -13.97 23.59 3.08
N LEU A 77 -14.37 22.93 1.99
CA LEU A 77 -15.80 22.83 1.62
C LEU A 77 -16.69 22.29 2.75
N ALA A 78 -16.20 21.30 3.49
CA ALA A 78 -16.87 20.79 4.68
C ALA A 78 -17.01 21.88 5.74
N TYR A 79 -15.95 22.63 6.06
CA TYR A 79 -16.00 23.75 6.99
C TYR A 79 -16.97 24.87 6.56
N ALA A 80 -17.04 25.20 5.26
CA ALA A 80 -18.01 26.14 4.71
C ALA A 80 -19.42 25.68 5.02
N TRP A 81 -19.71 24.43 4.66
CA TRP A 81 -21.01 23.82 4.86
C TRP A 81 -21.42 23.81 6.33
N LEU A 82 -20.50 23.44 7.23
CA LEU A 82 -20.72 23.47 8.68
C LEU A 82 -20.96 24.87 9.24
N SER A 83 -20.29 25.89 8.68
CA SER A 83 -20.38 27.27 9.16
C SER A 83 -21.61 28.01 8.59
N TRP A 84 -22.16 27.55 7.47
CA TRP A 84 -23.24 28.23 6.75
C TRP A 84 -24.63 28.02 7.39
N ASP A 85 -24.81 27.03 8.27
CA ASP A 85 -26.11 26.60 8.82
C ASP A 85 -26.75 27.58 9.84
N SER A 86 -26.22 28.80 9.97
CA SER A 86 -26.82 29.80 10.86
C SER A 86 -28.08 30.44 10.26
N ARG A 87 -29.12 30.61 11.10
CA ARG A 87 -30.37 31.29 10.74
C ARG A 87 -30.22 32.81 10.56
N SER A 88 -29.15 33.44 11.05
CA SER A 88 -28.96 34.88 10.97
C SER A 88 -28.30 35.33 9.66
N ARG A 89 -28.94 36.27 8.94
CA ARG A 89 -28.37 36.89 7.72
C ARG A 89 -27.02 37.57 7.98
N HIS A 90 -26.86 38.23 9.12
CA HIS A 90 -25.62 38.92 9.47
C HIS A 90 -24.49 37.91 9.70
N HIS A 91 -24.80 36.76 10.31
CA HIS A 91 -23.84 35.68 10.51
C HIS A 91 -23.38 35.09 9.17
N ARG A 92 -24.31 34.81 8.25
CA ARG A 92 -23.95 34.29 6.91
C ARG A 92 -23.04 35.23 6.14
N ARG A 93 -23.26 36.54 6.22
CA ARG A 93 -22.36 37.54 5.62
C ARG A 93 -20.96 37.49 6.23
N MET A 94 -20.85 37.39 7.55
CA MET A 94 -19.54 37.25 8.20
C MET A 94 -18.82 35.98 7.77
N VAL A 95 -19.51 34.83 7.77
CA VAL A 95 -18.96 33.55 7.31
C VAL A 95 -18.49 33.65 5.85
N PHE A 96 -19.28 34.30 4.99
CA PHE A 96 -18.90 34.53 3.59
C PHE A 96 -17.59 35.34 3.45
N TYR A 97 -17.43 36.44 4.18
CA TYR A 97 -16.19 37.24 4.13
C TYR A 97 -14.98 36.50 4.70
N GLU A 98 -15.18 35.77 5.79
CA GLU A 98 -14.16 34.88 6.37
C GLU A 98 -13.67 33.88 5.32
N TRP A 99 -14.62 33.29 4.60
CA TRP A 99 -14.37 32.35 3.52
C TRP A 99 -13.67 32.94 2.32
N ALA A 100 -14.16 34.07 1.82
CA ALA A 100 -13.56 34.77 0.71
C ALA A 100 -12.10 35.14 1.01
N THR A 101 -11.82 35.58 2.25
CA THR A 101 -10.45 35.90 2.69
C THR A 101 -9.53 34.68 2.61
N ARG A 102 -9.98 33.51 3.06
CA ARG A 102 -9.19 32.27 3.00
C ARG A 102 -8.95 31.77 1.58
N VAL A 103 -9.98 31.84 0.73
CA VAL A 103 -9.86 31.46 -0.68
C VAL A 103 -8.85 32.38 -1.37
N VAL A 104 -8.94 33.69 -1.15
CA VAL A 104 -7.97 34.66 -1.69
C VAL A 104 -6.56 34.36 -1.19
N LEU A 105 -6.39 34.15 0.13
CA LEU A 105 -5.10 33.79 0.72
C LEU A 105 -4.52 32.51 0.08
N MET A 106 -5.33 31.47 -0.06
CA MET A 106 -4.93 30.21 -0.69
C MET A 106 -4.50 30.44 -2.15
N VAL A 107 -5.29 31.18 -2.94
CA VAL A 107 -4.97 31.47 -4.35
C VAL A 107 -3.65 32.25 -4.45
N CYS A 108 -3.45 33.29 -3.63
CA CYS A 108 -2.21 34.06 -3.60
C CYS A 108 -0.98 33.19 -3.27
N ILE A 109 -1.11 32.25 -2.33
CA ILE A 109 -0.03 31.33 -1.96
C ILE A 109 0.22 30.30 -3.07
N VAL A 110 -0.83 29.69 -3.63
CA VAL A 110 -0.71 28.74 -4.75
C VAL A 110 -0.02 29.38 -5.95
N TRP A 111 -0.37 30.63 -6.25
CA TRP A 111 0.23 31.40 -7.33
C TRP A 111 1.70 31.75 -7.04
N SER A 112 2.01 32.26 -5.85
CA SER A 112 3.37 32.66 -5.48
C SER A 112 4.34 31.49 -5.37
N VAL A 113 3.88 30.32 -4.90
CA VAL A 113 4.71 29.10 -4.83
C VAL A 113 4.80 28.38 -6.18
N GLY A 114 3.87 28.63 -7.11
CA GLY A 114 3.84 28.02 -8.43
C GLY A 114 3.31 26.59 -8.48
N VAL A 115 2.58 26.14 -7.44
CA VAL A 115 2.08 24.75 -7.37
C VAL A 115 1.05 24.45 -8.47
N TYR A 116 0.36 25.45 -8.99
CA TYR A 116 -0.62 25.31 -10.07
C TYR A 116 -0.04 24.61 -11.31
N ARG A 117 1.28 24.74 -11.55
CA ARG A 117 1.98 24.07 -12.67
C ARG A 117 1.87 22.55 -12.60
N ARG A 118 1.77 21.97 -11.40
CA ARG A 118 1.54 20.52 -11.20
C ARG A 118 0.15 20.03 -11.60
N VAL A 119 -0.79 20.94 -11.81
CA VAL A 119 -2.17 20.63 -12.23
C VAL A 119 -2.34 20.84 -13.75
N SER A 120 -1.34 21.41 -14.43
CA SER A 120 -1.38 21.59 -15.88
C SER A 120 -1.47 20.24 -16.62
N TYR A 121 -2.26 20.22 -17.69
CA TYR A 121 -2.48 19.02 -18.50
C TYR A 121 -1.18 18.46 -19.09
N GLU A 122 -0.31 19.35 -19.59
CA GLU A 122 1.01 19.00 -20.14
C GLU A 122 1.86 18.22 -19.15
N TYR A 123 1.86 18.65 -17.88
CA TYR A 123 2.59 17.95 -16.83
C TYR A 123 1.92 16.60 -16.48
N VAL A 124 0.60 16.55 -16.35
CA VAL A 124 -0.12 15.32 -15.95
C VAL A 124 0.00 14.22 -17.01
N GLY A 125 -0.05 14.57 -18.29
CA GLY A 125 0.08 13.61 -19.39
C GLY A 125 1.49 13.03 -19.53
N ALA A 126 2.52 13.77 -19.14
CA ALA A 126 3.91 13.35 -19.24
C ALA A 126 4.52 12.82 -17.94
N ASP A 127 3.86 12.96 -16.77
CA ASP A 127 4.38 12.57 -15.45
C ASP A 127 4.47 11.03 -15.33
N PRO A 128 5.68 10.44 -15.36
CA PRO A 128 5.85 8.99 -15.21
C PRO A 128 5.27 8.49 -13.89
N GLY A 129 5.24 9.35 -12.87
CA GLY A 129 4.65 9.04 -11.58
C GLY A 129 3.14 8.82 -11.63
N VAL A 130 2.41 9.40 -12.58
CA VAL A 130 0.97 9.12 -12.75
C VAL A 130 0.76 7.73 -13.35
N HIS A 131 1.54 7.38 -14.38
CA HIS A 131 1.46 6.05 -15.00
C HIS A 131 1.80 4.94 -13.99
N THR A 132 2.93 5.07 -13.28
CA THR A 132 3.32 4.13 -12.22
C THR A 132 2.24 4.00 -11.15
N ARG A 133 1.58 5.11 -10.76
CA ARG A 133 0.50 5.07 -9.78
C ARG A 133 -0.72 4.29 -10.29
N LEU A 134 -1.09 4.46 -11.55
CA LEU A 134 -2.21 3.70 -12.13
C LEU A 134 -1.89 2.21 -12.22
N VAL A 135 -0.65 1.85 -12.59
CA VAL A 135 -0.19 0.45 -12.60
C VAL A 135 -0.27 -0.16 -11.20
N LEU A 136 0.25 0.54 -10.18
CA LEU A 136 0.18 0.09 -8.79
C LEU A 136 -1.26 0.01 -8.26
N ALA A 137 -2.11 0.98 -8.59
CA ALA A 137 -3.52 0.97 -8.19
C ALA A 137 -4.25 -0.23 -8.80
N ARG A 138 -4.03 -0.48 -10.09
CA ARG A 138 -4.63 -1.61 -10.81
C ARG A 138 -4.20 -2.94 -10.20
N ALA A 139 -2.89 -3.13 -10.03
CA ALA A 139 -2.36 -4.36 -9.45
C ALA A 139 -2.83 -4.58 -8.01
N ALA A 140 -2.98 -3.51 -7.22
CA ALA A 140 -3.54 -3.62 -5.89
C ALA A 140 -4.99 -4.10 -5.89
N LEU A 141 -5.80 -3.67 -6.86
CA LEU A 141 -7.18 -4.17 -7.02
C LEU A 141 -7.21 -5.64 -7.46
N GLU A 142 -6.29 -6.07 -8.33
CA GLU A 142 -6.11 -7.48 -8.69
C GLU A 142 -5.74 -8.33 -7.46
N MET A 143 -4.80 -7.84 -6.65
CA MET A 143 -4.41 -8.48 -5.39
C MET A 143 -5.57 -8.60 -4.40
N VAL A 144 -6.43 -7.59 -4.29
CA VAL A 144 -7.64 -7.66 -3.46
C VAL A 144 -8.60 -8.70 -4.03
N ARG A 145 -8.78 -8.78 -5.34
CA ARG A 145 -9.61 -9.83 -5.96
C ARG A 145 -9.09 -11.23 -5.64
N ASP A 146 -7.77 -11.42 -5.65
CA ASP A 146 -7.16 -12.73 -5.44
C ASP A 146 -7.08 -13.15 -3.97
N SER A 147 -7.15 -12.20 -3.03
CA SER A 147 -7.27 -12.48 -1.60
C SER A 147 -8.21 -11.46 -0.89
N PRO A 148 -9.52 -11.54 -1.16
CA PRO A 148 -10.45 -10.47 -0.79
C PRO A 148 -10.71 -10.41 0.71
N TRP A 149 -10.71 -11.54 1.42
CA TRP A 149 -11.18 -11.57 2.80
C TRP A 149 -10.06 -11.38 3.83
N ILE A 150 -8.91 -12.00 3.57
CA ILE A 150 -7.77 -12.08 4.51
C ILE A 150 -6.62 -11.15 4.10
N GLY A 151 -6.52 -10.81 2.80
CA GLY A 151 -5.42 -10.03 2.26
C GLY A 151 -4.10 -10.80 2.16
N TRP A 152 -3.02 -10.07 1.92
CA TRP A 152 -1.67 -10.55 1.65
C TRP A 152 -0.76 -10.58 2.89
N GLY A 153 -1.28 -10.12 4.03
CA GLY A 153 -0.57 -10.01 5.30
C GLY A 153 -0.12 -8.56 5.57
N TRP A 154 -0.09 -8.19 6.85
CA TRP A 154 0.27 -6.85 7.31
C TRP A 154 1.61 -6.38 6.74
N ASN A 155 1.61 -5.24 6.03
CA ASN A 155 2.79 -4.64 5.42
C ASN A 155 3.53 -5.56 4.43
N ARG A 156 2.82 -6.51 3.81
CA ARG A 156 3.39 -7.45 2.81
C ARG A 156 2.84 -7.23 1.40
N GLY A 157 1.87 -6.34 1.22
CA GLY A 157 1.21 -6.10 -0.06
C GLY A 157 2.17 -5.64 -1.14
N ILE A 158 3.01 -4.63 -0.88
CA ILE A 158 3.93 -4.12 -1.92
C ILE A 158 5.00 -5.17 -2.29
N TYR A 159 5.43 -5.93 -1.31
CA TYR A 159 6.37 -7.01 -1.50
C TYR A 159 5.76 -8.16 -2.32
N SER A 160 4.50 -8.49 -2.04
CA SER A 160 3.74 -9.48 -2.81
C SER A 160 3.46 -8.98 -4.23
N TYR A 161 3.21 -7.67 -4.40
CA TYR A 161 3.12 -7.04 -5.71
C TYR A 161 4.42 -7.22 -6.50
N MET A 162 5.57 -6.85 -5.93
CA MET A 162 6.87 -6.98 -6.60
C MET A 162 7.14 -8.42 -7.03
N ASN A 163 6.74 -9.42 -6.24
CA ASN A 163 6.92 -10.82 -6.61
C ASN A 163 5.90 -11.30 -7.67
N TRP A 164 4.62 -11.00 -7.47
CA TRP A 164 3.54 -11.71 -8.16
C TRP A 164 2.82 -10.93 -9.25
N TYR A 165 2.86 -9.59 -9.21
CA TYR A 165 2.06 -8.73 -10.10
C TYR A 165 2.90 -7.74 -10.89
N GLN A 166 4.07 -7.34 -10.39
CA GLN A 166 4.97 -6.45 -11.10
C GLN A 166 5.37 -7.10 -12.45
N PRO A 167 5.35 -6.36 -13.57
CA PRO A 167 5.80 -6.88 -14.86
C PRO A 167 7.22 -7.43 -14.77
N LEU A 168 7.52 -8.50 -15.52
CA LEU A 168 8.86 -9.11 -15.47
C LEU A 168 9.96 -8.16 -15.97
N SER A 169 9.64 -7.27 -16.90
CA SER A 169 10.55 -6.25 -17.42
C SER A 169 10.74 -5.06 -16.47
N ASP A 170 9.91 -4.93 -15.43
CA ASP A 170 10.00 -3.84 -14.48
C ASP A 170 10.81 -4.28 -13.25
N HIS A 171 11.88 -3.57 -12.94
CA HIS A 171 12.77 -3.84 -11.80
C HIS A 171 12.74 -2.74 -10.72
N HIS A 172 11.80 -1.81 -10.80
CA HIS A 172 11.68 -0.77 -9.78
C HIS A 172 11.31 -1.36 -8.42
N VAL A 173 11.91 -0.82 -7.35
CA VAL A 173 11.55 -1.16 -5.98
C VAL A 173 10.53 -0.15 -5.49
N TYR A 174 9.39 -0.66 -5.01
CA TYR A 174 8.30 0.16 -4.51
C TYR A 174 8.21 0.05 -2.99
N GLY A 175 8.02 1.21 -2.33
CA GLY A 175 7.89 1.26 -0.87
C GLY A 175 6.46 1.01 -0.38
N ASN A 176 5.45 1.51 -1.10
CA ASN A 176 4.03 1.46 -0.71
C ASN A 176 3.13 1.56 -1.96
N PHE A 177 1.85 1.16 -1.84
CA PHE A 177 0.84 1.50 -2.84
C PHE A 177 0.50 3.00 -2.85
N VAL A 178 -0.32 3.41 -3.82
CA VAL A 178 -0.69 4.81 -4.04
C VAL A 178 -1.68 5.37 -3.01
N SER A 179 -2.38 4.47 -2.32
CA SER A 179 -3.50 4.78 -1.43
C SER A 179 -3.37 3.92 -0.18
N GLY A 180 -3.42 4.54 0.99
CA GLY A 180 -3.40 3.80 2.26
C GLY A 180 -4.65 2.94 2.44
N VAL A 181 -5.78 3.35 1.86
CA VAL A 181 -7.03 2.56 1.87
C VAL A 181 -6.87 1.29 1.07
N VAL A 182 -6.32 1.39 -0.14
CA VAL A 182 -6.10 0.22 -1.00
C VAL A 182 -4.98 -0.66 -0.43
N GLN A 183 -3.90 -0.07 0.09
CA GLN A 183 -2.86 -0.81 0.82
C GLN A 183 -3.45 -1.62 1.97
N PHE A 184 -4.30 -0.99 2.80
CA PHE A 184 -4.93 -1.66 3.92
C PHE A 184 -5.81 -2.82 3.47
N ALA A 185 -6.55 -2.65 2.36
CA ALA A 185 -7.35 -3.70 1.73
C ALA A 185 -6.47 -4.86 1.22
N VAL A 186 -5.35 -4.55 0.55
CA VAL A 186 -4.41 -5.57 0.07
C VAL A 186 -3.80 -6.32 1.24
N ASP A 187 -3.35 -5.63 2.28
CA ASP A 187 -2.63 -6.24 3.39
C ASP A 187 -3.53 -7.06 4.32
N ASN A 188 -4.74 -6.56 4.62
CA ASN A 188 -5.61 -7.11 5.67
C ASN A 188 -6.95 -7.66 5.16
N GLY A 189 -7.24 -7.49 3.87
CA GLY A 189 -8.51 -7.87 3.28
C GLY A 189 -9.65 -6.87 3.51
N LEU A 190 -10.74 -7.13 2.81
CA LEU A 190 -11.98 -6.33 2.78
C LEU A 190 -12.77 -6.41 4.08
N LEU A 191 -12.67 -7.51 4.84
CA LEU A 191 -13.32 -7.62 6.15
C LEU A 191 -12.70 -6.65 7.16
N ALA A 192 -11.36 -6.63 7.24
CA ALA A 192 -10.65 -5.69 8.08
C ALA A 192 -10.91 -4.24 7.62
N LEU A 193 -10.93 -3.99 6.31
CA LEU A 193 -11.27 -2.67 5.78
C LEU A 193 -12.69 -2.25 6.15
N GLY A 194 -13.66 -3.15 6.04
CA GLY A 194 -15.05 -2.92 6.45
C GLY A 194 -15.11 -2.53 7.92
N ALA A 195 -14.49 -3.31 8.81
CA ALA A 195 -14.42 -2.97 10.23
C ALA A 195 -13.78 -1.59 10.48
N ALA A 196 -12.64 -1.31 9.84
CA ALA A 196 -11.93 -0.03 9.97
C ALA A 196 -12.78 1.16 9.49
N THR A 197 -13.49 1.01 8.36
CA THR A 197 -14.35 2.05 7.81
C THR A 197 -15.63 2.23 8.62
N VAL A 198 -16.17 1.18 9.25
CA VAL A 198 -17.24 1.31 10.26
C VAL A 198 -16.75 2.12 11.46
N CYS A 199 -15.56 1.83 11.99
CA CYS A 199 -14.98 2.62 13.09
C CYS A 199 -14.82 4.10 12.69
N VAL A 200 -14.33 4.37 11.48
CA VAL A 200 -14.25 5.72 10.91
C VAL A 200 -15.63 6.37 10.82
N GLY A 201 -16.66 5.64 10.36
CA GLY A 201 -18.02 6.12 10.31
C GLY A 201 -18.56 6.49 11.69
N ILE A 202 -18.30 5.65 12.71
CA ILE A 202 -18.74 5.89 14.09
C ILE A 202 -18.10 7.17 14.63
N ILE A 203 -16.85 7.44 14.24
CA ILE A 203 -16.11 8.65 14.60
C ILE A 203 -16.69 9.90 13.91
N LEU A 204 -17.02 9.81 12.61
CA LEU A 204 -17.41 10.96 11.77
C LEU A 204 -18.92 11.27 11.77
N ALA A 205 -19.80 10.28 11.83
CA ALA A 205 -21.24 10.49 11.78
C ALA A 205 -21.77 11.38 12.93
N PRO A 206 -21.23 11.28 14.15
CA PRO A 206 -21.44 12.23 15.24
C PRO A 206 -21.18 13.66 14.83
N THR A 207 -20.04 13.96 14.20
CA THR A 207 -19.70 15.29 13.69
C THR A 207 -20.80 15.84 12.77
N VAL A 208 -21.34 15.01 11.88
CA VAL A 208 -22.38 15.41 10.91
C VAL A 208 -23.75 15.61 11.58
N LEU A 209 -24.17 14.67 12.42
CA LEU A 209 -25.48 14.71 13.08
C LEU A 209 -25.55 15.78 14.14
N ALA A 210 -24.43 15.99 14.81
CA ALA A 210 -24.25 17.09 15.70
C ALA A 210 -24.67 18.39 14.98
N VAL A 211 -24.14 18.69 13.80
CA VAL A 211 -24.30 20.01 13.16
C VAL A 211 -25.75 20.36 12.90
N ARG A 212 -26.57 19.35 12.58
CA ARG A 212 -28.00 19.50 12.33
C ARG A 212 -28.85 19.71 13.59
N GLY A 213 -28.29 19.46 14.79
CA GLY A 213 -29.01 19.43 16.07
C GLY A 213 -29.17 20.78 16.78
N GLY A 214 -28.64 21.88 16.24
CA GLY A 214 -28.95 23.24 16.72
C GLY A 214 -28.52 23.60 18.15
N THR A 215 -27.55 22.90 18.74
CA THR A 215 -27.06 23.17 20.11
C THR A 215 -25.94 24.22 20.15
N ALA A 216 -25.70 24.78 21.33
CA ALA A 216 -24.96 26.03 21.55
C ALA A 216 -23.50 26.05 21.00
N TRP A 217 -23.13 27.25 20.54
CA TRP A 217 -22.11 27.53 19.52
C TRP A 217 -20.59 27.39 19.83
N PRO A 218 -20.08 27.19 21.07
CA PRO A 218 -18.63 27.02 21.26
C PRO A 218 -18.14 25.56 21.22
N THR A 219 -18.73 24.67 22.03
CA THR A 219 -18.34 23.24 22.14
C THR A 219 -18.58 22.46 20.85
N PHE A 220 -19.48 22.97 20.02
CA PHE A 220 -19.91 22.36 18.77
C PHE A 220 -18.93 22.50 17.61
N ARG A 221 -18.38 23.70 17.45
CA ARG A 221 -17.41 24.01 16.40
C ARG A 221 -16.17 23.15 16.53
N PHE A 222 -15.67 22.97 17.76
CA PHE A 222 -14.52 22.10 18.01
C PHE A 222 -14.79 20.65 17.58
N ARG A 223 -15.95 20.08 17.95
CA ARG A 223 -16.34 18.70 17.56
C ARG A 223 -16.52 18.55 16.04
N GLY A 224 -17.15 19.53 15.40
CA GLY A 224 -17.26 19.65 13.95
C GLY A 224 -15.90 19.60 13.25
N LEU A 225 -14.95 20.34 13.80
CA LEU A 225 -13.62 20.53 13.23
C LEU A 225 -12.70 19.32 13.44
N PHE A 226 -12.86 18.55 14.52
CA PHE A 226 -12.20 17.25 14.66
C PHE A 226 -12.60 16.29 13.53
N GLY A 227 -13.90 16.23 13.20
CA GLY A 227 -14.36 15.41 12.09
C GLY A 227 -13.91 15.93 10.72
N VAL A 228 -13.84 17.26 10.52
CA VAL A 228 -13.28 17.85 9.29
C VAL A 228 -11.79 17.54 9.15
N SER A 229 -11.01 17.67 10.23
CA SER A 229 -9.59 17.29 10.27
C SER A 229 -9.41 15.80 9.95
N PHE A 230 -10.20 14.93 10.58
CA PHE A 230 -10.16 13.50 10.31
C PHE A 230 -10.53 13.16 8.87
N ALA A 231 -11.57 13.80 8.32
CA ALA A 231 -11.96 13.65 6.93
C ALA A 231 -10.85 14.12 5.97
N ALA A 232 -10.17 15.23 6.28
CA ALA A 232 -9.01 15.70 5.52
C ALA A 232 -7.90 14.64 5.52
N GLY A 233 -7.62 14.04 6.68
CA GLY A 233 -6.68 12.93 6.81
C GLY A 233 -7.07 11.73 5.96
N LEU A 234 -8.36 11.36 5.93
CA LEU A 234 -8.87 10.23 5.14
C LEU A 234 -8.71 10.50 3.65
N VAL A 235 -9.08 11.68 3.18
CA VAL A 235 -8.89 12.08 1.78
C VAL A 235 -7.42 12.05 1.43
N ALA A 236 -6.55 12.62 2.26
CA ALA A 236 -5.11 12.57 2.01
C ALA A 236 -4.60 11.12 1.94
N ASN A 237 -5.10 10.23 2.80
CA ASN A 237 -4.75 8.82 2.80
C ASN A 237 -5.33 8.04 1.59
N CYS A 238 -6.39 8.53 0.95
CA CYS A 238 -6.85 7.98 -0.32
C CYS A 238 -5.85 8.22 -1.45
N PHE A 239 -5.08 9.31 -1.39
CA PHE A 239 -4.12 9.71 -2.43
C PHE A 239 -2.65 9.57 -2.01
N SER A 240 -2.40 9.07 -0.81
CA SER A 240 -1.08 8.80 -0.28
C SER A 240 -1.15 7.63 0.69
N CYS A 241 -0.21 6.70 0.63
CA CYS A 241 -0.11 5.65 1.65
C CYS A 241 0.59 6.21 2.88
N LEU A 242 -0.20 6.81 3.77
CA LEU A 242 0.30 7.52 4.95
C LEU A 242 0.39 6.60 6.18
N THR A 243 -0.13 5.38 6.07
CA THR A 243 -0.19 4.36 7.14
C THR A 243 1.16 3.79 7.53
N SER A 244 2.21 3.99 6.74
CA SER A 244 3.57 3.50 7.02
C SER A 244 4.37 4.37 7.99
N SER A 245 3.88 5.57 8.32
CA SER A 245 4.62 6.55 9.13
C SER A 245 4.12 6.59 10.57
N MET A 246 5.00 6.29 11.53
CA MET A 246 4.67 6.32 12.97
C MET A 246 4.13 7.69 13.42
N LEU A 247 4.73 8.78 12.91
CA LEU A 247 4.29 10.15 13.22
C LEU A 247 2.86 10.38 12.72
N PHE A 248 2.55 9.93 11.50
CA PHE A 248 1.21 10.08 10.96
C PHE A 248 0.19 9.21 11.72
N THR A 249 0.55 7.97 12.06
CA THR A 249 -0.27 7.08 12.89
C THR A 249 -0.63 7.72 14.23
N SER A 250 0.30 8.43 14.87
CA SER A 250 0.01 9.14 16.12
C SER A 250 -1.05 10.25 15.96
N MET A 251 -1.04 10.98 14.83
CA MET A 251 -2.05 11.99 14.52
C MET A 251 -3.45 11.39 14.30
N TRP A 252 -3.52 10.20 13.69
CA TRP A 252 -4.77 9.45 13.59
C TRP A 252 -5.32 9.07 14.95
N VAL A 253 -4.47 8.55 15.83
CA VAL A 253 -4.89 8.14 17.17
C VAL A 253 -5.42 9.33 17.96
N ILE A 254 -4.70 10.47 17.96
CA ILE A 254 -5.14 11.68 18.64
C ILE A 254 -6.49 12.16 18.09
N THR A 255 -6.62 12.24 16.76
CA THR A 255 -7.86 12.71 16.12
C THR A 255 -9.03 11.76 16.37
N ALA A 256 -8.78 10.44 16.36
CA ALA A 256 -9.77 9.41 16.64
C ALA A 256 -10.24 9.44 18.09
N VAL A 257 -9.32 9.57 19.05
CA VAL A 257 -9.64 9.67 20.49
C VAL A 257 -10.49 10.92 20.76
N LEU A 258 -10.07 12.08 20.25
CA LEU A 258 -10.80 13.34 20.46
C LEU A 258 -12.20 13.32 19.84
N SER A 259 -12.33 12.66 18.68
CA SER A 259 -13.62 12.44 18.03
C SER A 259 -14.48 11.43 18.80
N ALA A 260 -13.90 10.32 19.29
CA ALA A 260 -14.57 9.29 20.10
C ALA A 260 -15.13 9.86 21.41
N CYS A 261 -14.38 10.72 22.10
CA CYS A 261 -14.88 11.48 23.26
C CYS A 261 -16.09 12.35 22.90
N GLY A 262 -16.13 12.91 21.69
CA GLY A 262 -17.29 13.60 21.15
C GLY A 262 -18.52 12.69 21.02
N VAL A 263 -18.33 11.47 20.50
CA VAL A 263 -19.39 10.45 20.30
C VAL A 263 -20.05 10.02 21.62
N TRP A 264 -19.23 9.79 22.65
CA TRP A 264 -19.71 9.34 23.97
C TRP A 264 -20.75 10.29 24.59
N THR A 265 -20.69 11.58 24.24
CA THR A 265 -21.60 12.60 24.79
C THR A 265 -22.93 12.75 24.03
N LEU A 266 -23.18 11.98 22.96
CA LEU A 266 -24.45 12.02 22.21
C LEU A 266 -25.50 11.07 22.78
N ALA A 267 -26.78 11.47 22.66
CA ALA A 267 -27.92 10.69 23.14
C ALA A 267 -28.02 9.29 22.50
N ARG A 268 -28.53 8.32 23.27
CA ARG A 268 -28.68 6.89 22.84
C ARG A 268 -29.36 6.70 21.49
N GLU A 269 -30.35 7.51 21.15
CA GLU A 269 -31.08 7.37 19.89
C GLU A 269 -30.28 7.88 18.67
N VAL A 270 -29.40 8.86 18.88
CA VAL A 270 -28.45 9.31 17.86
C VAL A 270 -27.38 8.24 17.62
N GLN A 271 -26.97 7.51 18.66
CA GLN A 271 -25.99 6.41 18.55
C GLN A 271 -26.46 5.29 17.62
N LYS A 272 -27.76 4.93 17.62
CA LYS A 272 -28.30 3.90 16.69
C LYS A 272 -28.22 4.34 15.23
N ARG A 273 -28.58 5.59 14.92
CA ARG A 273 -28.50 6.14 13.55
C ARG A 273 -27.06 6.31 13.08
N VAL A 274 -26.17 6.72 13.98
CA VAL A 274 -24.72 6.75 13.74
C VAL A 274 -24.25 5.36 13.35
N LEU A 275 -24.58 4.34 14.15
CA LEU A 275 -24.15 2.98 13.92
C LEU A 275 -24.66 2.45 12.57
N SER A 276 -25.95 2.63 12.25
CA SER A 276 -26.50 2.14 10.98
C SER A 276 -25.87 2.81 9.77
N LEU A 277 -25.71 4.14 9.78
CA LEU A 277 -25.03 4.86 8.70
C LEU A 277 -23.56 4.47 8.58
N SER A 278 -22.89 4.22 9.70
CA SER A 278 -21.49 3.79 9.72
C SER A 278 -21.33 2.38 9.18
N VAL A 279 -22.25 1.47 9.50
CA VAL A 279 -22.27 0.10 8.95
C VAL A 279 -22.54 0.15 7.45
N ILE A 280 -23.56 0.89 6.99
CA ILE A 280 -23.87 1.00 5.56
C ILE A 280 -22.69 1.62 4.79
N GLY A 281 -22.15 2.75 5.27
CA GLY A 281 -21.02 3.41 4.64
C GLY A 281 -19.73 2.57 4.70
N GLY A 282 -19.51 1.89 5.82
CA GLY A 282 -18.36 1.01 6.02
C GLY A 282 -18.39 -0.25 5.16
N MET A 283 -19.58 -0.77 4.84
CA MET A 283 -19.71 -1.89 3.90
C MET A 283 -19.67 -1.44 2.43
N ALA A 284 -20.05 -0.19 2.13
CA ALA A 284 -20.02 0.34 0.77
C ALA A 284 -18.58 0.47 0.22
N VAL A 285 -17.61 0.88 1.04
CA VAL A 285 -16.21 1.06 0.60
C VAL A 285 -15.56 -0.26 0.15
N PRO A 286 -15.60 -1.36 0.95
CA PRO A 286 -15.14 -2.67 0.51
C PRO A 286 -15.87 -3.19 -0.72
N ALA A 287 -17.20 -3.00 -0.79
CA ALA A 287 -17.99 -3.42 -1.95
C ALA A 287 -17.55 -2.69 -3.23
N LEU A 288 -17.32 -1.38 -3.16
CA LEU A 288 -16.80 -0.59 -4.30
C LEU A 288 -15.42 -1.05 -4.73
N ILE A 289 -14.51 -1.35 -3.79
CA ILE A 289 -13.17 -1.87 -4.12
C ILE A 289 -13.28 -3.24 -4.78
N LEU A 290 -14.17 -4.11 -4.29
CA LEU A 290 -14.40 -5.44 -4.88
C LEU A 290 -14.95 -5.32 -6.31
N ILE A 291 -15.96 -4.47 -6.52
CA ILE A 291 -16.54 -4.20 -7.84
C ILE A 291 -15.46 -3.62 -8.78
N ALA A 292 -14.69 -2.64 -8.31
CA ALA A 292 -13.61 -2.05 -9.09
C ALA A 292 -12.55 -3.08 -9.48
N GLY A 293 -12.17 -3.97 -8.57
CA GLY A 293 -11.26 -5.09 -8.86
C GLY A 293 -11.83 -6.08 -9.87
N GLY A 294 -13.13 -6.35 -9.82
CA GLY A 294 -13.82 -7.16 -10.83
C GLY A 294 -13.84 -6.52 -12.22
N CYS A 295 -14.07 -5.20 -12.30
CA CYS A 295 -14.20 -4.49 -13.58
C CYS A 295 -12.87 -4.13 -14.25
N LEU A 296 -11.81 -3.90 -13.48
CA LEU A 296 -10.52 -3.38 -14.00
C LEU A 296 -9.45 -4.44 -14.25
N SER A 297 -9.70 -5.67 -13.82
CA SER A 297 -8.79 -6.79 -14.00
C SER A 297 -8.68 -7.12 -15.51
N PRO A 298 -7.51 -6.93 -16.14
CA PRO A 298 -7.29 -7.39 -17.49
C PRO A 298 -7.36 -8.91 -17.53
N ASP A 299 -7.61 -9.43 -18.73
CA ASP A 299 -7.30 -10.80 -19.13
C ASP A 299 -5.77 -11.07 -19.05
N VAL A 300 -5.18 -11.08 -17.85
CA VAL A 300 -3.76 -11.40 -17.66
C VAL A 300 -3.52 -12.85 -18.07
N SER A 301 -2.39 -13.09 -18.75
CA SER A 301 -1.93 -14.39 -19.25
C SER A 301 -1.58 -15.42 -18.17
N LEU A 302 -1.56 -15.04 -16.90
CA LEU A 302 -1.30 -15.89 -15.74
C LEU A 302 -2.36 -15.62 -14.68
N LEU A 303 -3.03 -16.69 -14.23
CA LEU A 303 -3.88 -16.63 -13.04
C LEU A 303 -3.00 -16.90 -11.83
N THR A 304 -2.69 -15.84 -11.08
CA THR A 304 -2.09 -15.94 -9.75
C THR A 304 -3.21 -15.94 -8.72
N GLY A 305 -3.36 -17.01 -7.94
CA GLY A 305 -4.35 -17.08 -6.88
C GLY A 305 -3.69 -17.39 -5.54
N ARG A 306 -4.08 -16.69 -4.47
CA ARG A 306 -3.65 -17.05 -3.12
C ARG A 306 -4.70 -17.97 -2.49
N MET A 307 -4.29 -19.17 -2.14
CA MET A 307 -5.11 -20.11 -1.38
C MET A 307 -5.14 -19.72 0.11
N GLU A 308 -6.14 -20.20 0.85
CA GLU A 308 -6.33 -19.90 2.28
C GLU A 308 -5.13 -20.33 3.16
N ASP A 309 -4.40 -21.36 2.76
CA ASP A 309 -3.18 -21.83 3.41
C ASP A 309 -1.95 -20.93 3.16
N GLY A 310 -2.10 -19.88 2.35
CA GLY A 310 -1.04 -18.97 1.95
C GLY A 310 -0.23 -19.42 0.74
N THR A 311 -0.57 -20.57 0.13
CA THR A 311 0.01 -21.06 -1.13
C THR A 311 -0.36 -20.14 -2.28
N VAL A 312 0.62 -19.79 -3.11
CA VAL A 312 0.37 -19.05 -4.35
C VAL A 312 0.33 -20.02 -5.51
N VAL A 313 -0.80 -20.08 -6.20
CA VAL A 313 -0.97 -20.93 -7.39
C VAL A 313 -0.74 -20.08 -8.62
N ILE A 314 0.12 -20.55 -9.51
CA ILE A 314 0.41 -19.92 -10.80
C ILE A 314 0.02 -20.91 -11.89
N ARG A 315 -1.01 -20.55 -12.67
CA ARG A 315 -1.48 -21.38 -13.79
C ARG A 315 -1.13 -20.73 -15.13
N ALA A 316 -0.50 -21.50 -16.01
CA ALA A 316 -0.42 -21.16 -17.43
C ALA A 316 -1.84 -21.17 -18.04
N ARG A 317 -2.21 -20.14 -18.80
CA ARG A 317 -3.59 -19.95 -19.33
C ARG A 317 -4.05 -21.04 -20.30
N ARG A 318 -3.12 -21.75 -20.96
CA ARG A 318 -3.44 -22.94 -21.76
C ARG A 318 -3.44 -24.16 -20.84
N ALA A 319 -4.58 -24.39 -20.19
CA ALA A 319 -4.84 -25.65 -19.51
C ALA A 319 -4.93 -26.77 -20.55
N VAL A 320 -3.80 -27.38 -20.88
CA VAL A 320 -3.78 -28.71 -21.48
C VAL A 320 -4.21 -29.67 -20.37
N SER A 321 -5.06 -30.65 -20.69
CA SER A 321 -5.64 -31.59 -19.71
C SER A 321 -4.62 -32.47 -18.98
N GLN A 322 -3.31 -32.28 -19.22
CA GLN A 322 -2.19 -32.99 -18.64
C GLN A 322 -1.05 -32.03 -18.26
N ALA A 323 -1.34 -30.91 -17.59
CA ALA A 323 -0.27 -30.05 -17.06
C ALA A 323 0.46 -30.75 -15.90
N HIS A 324 1.79 -30.80 -15.96
CA HIS A 324 2.61 -31.25 -14.85
C HIS A 324 2.41 -30.32 -13.65
N VAL A 325 2.31 -30.90 -12.47
CA VAL A 325 2.21 -30.15 -11.22
C VAL A 325 3.62 -29.95 -10.66
N VAL A 326 4.03 -28.70 -10.48
CA VAL A 326 5.32 -28.33 -9.90
C VAL A 326 5.10 -27.71 -8.53
N HIS A 327 5.43 -28.45 -7.47
CA HIS A 327 5.44 -27.95 -6.10
C HIS A 327 6.74 -27.19 -5.86
N THR A 328 6.64 -25.87 -5.69
CA THR A 328 7.77 -24.98 -5.46
C THR A 328 7.80 -24.55 -4.01
N PHE A 329 8.76 -25.00 -3.21
CA PHE A 329 8.94 -24.55 -1.82
C PHE A 329 10.00 -23.47 -1.77
N VAL A 330 9.61 -22.24 -1.40
CA VAL A 330 10.51 -21.07 -1.41
C VAL A 330 10.69 -20.49 -0.02
N ASP A 331 11.93 -20.48 0.45
CA ASP A 331 12.31 -19.91 1.73
C ASP A 331 11.86 -18.44 1.75
N PRO A 332 11.15 -18.00 2.80
CA PRO A 332 10.75 -16.60 2.93
C PRO A 332 11.92 -15.61 2.72
N ALA A 333 13.15 -15.97 3.10
CA ALA A 333 14.34 -15.15 2.89
C ALA A 333 14.72 -15.01 1.40
N VAL A 334 14.47 -16.04 0.58
CA VAL A 334 14.71 -16.01 -0.87
C VAL A 334 13.57 -15.30 -1.60
N MET A 335 12.32 -15.53 -1.18
CA MET A 335 11.20 -14.73 -1.65
C MET A 335 11.48 -13.23 -1.40
N ALA A 336 12.12 -12.89 -0.27
CA ALA A 336 12.42 -11.50 0.14
C ALA A 336 13.21 -10.73 -0.93
N GLY A 337 14.04 -11.44 -1.71
CA GLY A 337 14.88 -10.89 -2.77
C GLY A 337 14.25 -10.85 -4.16
N GLY A 338 12.97 -11.23 -4.34
CA GLY A 338 12.31 -11.26 -5.66
C GLY A 338 12.17 -12.64 -6.30
N GLY A 339 12.31 -13.72 -5.52
CA GLY A 339 12.17 -15.10 -6.00
C GLY A 339 10.83 -15.40 -6.69
N GLY A 340 9.75 -14.68 -6.37
CA GLY A 340 8.45 -14.86 -7.02
C GLY A 340 8.43 -14.44 -8.50
N LYS A 341 9.21 -13.42 -8.88
CA LYS A 341 9.34 -13.04 -10.31
C LYS A 341 10.00 -14.14 -11.12
N LEU A 342 11.06 -14.73 -10.57
CA LEU A 342 11.77 -15.84 -11.19
C LEU A 342 10.82 -17.02 -11.42
N ILE A 343 10.03 -17.39 -10.41
CA ILE A 343 9.07 -18.50 -10.54
C ILE A 343 8.02 -18.18 -11.60
N ARG A 344 7.55 -16.93 -11.70
CA ARG A 344 6.64 -16.51 -12.76
C ARG A 344 7.28 -16.57 -14.14
N GLU A 345 8.54 -16.20 -14.26
CA GLU A 345 9.30 -16.31 -15.51
C GLU A 345 9.49 -17.77 -15.94
N LEU A 346 9.76 -18.66 -14.97
CA LEU A 346 9.79 -20.10 -15.20
C LEU A 346 8.41 -20.62 -15.62
N ALA A 347 7.35 -20.16 -14.95
CA ALA A 347 5.99 -20.56 -15.26
C ALA A 347 5.49 -20.07 -16.63
N MET A 348 5.95 -18.91 -17.11
CA MET A 348 5.61 -18.43 -18.46
C MET A 348 6.37 -19.15 -19.57
N GLY A 349 7.57 -19.65 -19.30
CA GLY A 349 8.33 -20.41 -20.29
C GLY A 349 8.00 -21.90 -20.32
N ALA A 350 7.49 -22.46 -19.22
CA ALA A 350 7.00 -23.84 -19.19
C ALA A 350 5.70 -23.95 -20.01
N LYS A 351 5.63 -24.90 -20.96
CA LYS A 351 4.48 -25.01 -21.86
C LYS A 351 3.27 -25.66 -21.18
N ASN A 352 3.52 -26.62 -20.28
CA ASN A 352 2.50 -27.48 -19.66
C ASN A 352 2.74 -27.67 -18.15
N ALA A 353 2.94 -26.60 -17.38
CA ALA A 353 3.15 -26.72 -15.94
C ALA A 353 2.23 -25.81 -15.10
N THR A 354 1.74 -26.33 -13.98
CA THR A 354 1.07 -25.57 -12.92
C THR A 354 1.96 -25.52 -11.69
N PHE A 355 2.28 -24.31 -11.22
CA PHE A 355 3.15 -24.14 -10.07
C PHE A 355 2.33 -23.88 -8.82
N TYR A 356 2.61 -24.65 -7.78
CA TYR A 356 2.13 -24.42 -6.43
C TYR A 356 3.29 -23.91 -5.59
N VAL A 357 3.28 -22.63 -5.25
CA VAL A 357 4.35 -22.01 -4.47
C VAL A 357 4.00 -22.00 -3.00
N HIS A 358 4.76 -22.75 -2.22
CA HIS A 358 4.65 -22.93 -0.78
C HIS A 358 5.72 -22.10 -0.08
N ASN A 359 5.32 -21.29 0.90
CA ASN A 359 6.23 -20.51 1.75
C ASN A 359 6.32 -21.05 3.18
N ARG A 360 5.66 -22.20 3.43
CA ARG A 360 5.64 -22.93 4.69
C ARG A 360 5.66 -24.43 4.39
N PRO A 361 6.17 -25.26 5.31
CA PRO A 361 5.94 -26.70 5.25
C PRO A 361 4.43 -26.96 5.20
N THR A 362 3.98 -27.77 4.25
CA THR A 362 2.59 -28.17 4.13
C THR A 362 2.50 -29.68 4.27
N ASP A 363 1.52 -30.19 5.01
CA ASP A 363 1.22 -31.63 5.12
C ASP A 363 0.57 -32.21 3.85
N ARG A 364 0.74 -31.54 2.70
CA ARG A 364 0.17 -32.01 1.44
C ARG A 364 0.87 -33.29 1.00
N VAL A 365 0.07 -34.32 0.80
CA VAL A 365 0.47 -35.54 0.10
C VAL A 365 0.76 -35.17 -1.35
N LEU A 366 2.01 -35.31 -1.79
CA LEU A 366 2.39 -35.17 -3.19
C LEU A 366 1.95 -36.42 -3.95
N ASN A 367 1.42 -36.23 -5.17
CA ASN A 367 1.02 -37.34 -6.04
C ASN A 367 2.22 -37.86 -6.85
N LYS A 368 2.18 -39.15 -7.20
CA LYS A 368 3.18 -39.75 -8.08
C LYS A 368 3.21 -39.01 -9.44
N GLY A 369 4.36 -38.45 -9.80
CA GLY A 369 4.55 -37.64 -11.01
C GLY A 369 4.58 -36.12 -10.77
N ASP A 370 4.30 -35.67 -9.54
CA ASP A 370 4.53 -34.28 -9.15
C ASP A 370 6.03 -33.97 -9.16
N LYS A 371 6.36 -32.77 -9.65
CA LYS A 371 7.72 -32.24 -9.68
C LYS A 371 7.94 -31.36 -8.47
N LEU A 372 9.10 -31.48 -7.84
CA LEU A 372 9.49 -30.68 -6.68
C LEU A 372 10.57 -29.68 -7.07
N LEU A 373 10.36 -28.40 -6.76
CA LEU A 373 11.34 -27.33 -6.87
C LEU A 373 11.56 -26.74 -5.47
N LEU A 374 12.76 -26.91 -4.91
CA LEU A 374 13.11 -26.32 -3.61
C LEU A 374 14.04 -25.12 -3.83
N MET A 375 13.74 -24.00 -3.19
CA MET A 375 14.48 -22.74 -3.28
C MET A 375 14.68 -22.20 -1.86
N GLY A 376 15.90 -22.18 -1.31
CA GLY A 376 16.09 -21.68 0.06
C GLY A 376 17.49 -21.77 0.63
N ARG A 377 17.72 -21.12 1.79
CA ARG A 377 18.98 -21.25 2.55
C ARG A 377 18.98 -22.49 3.45
N SER A 378 17.83 -22.84 4.03
CA SER A 378 17.67 -24.00 4.91
C SER A 378 16.22 -24.47 4.88
N TRP A 379 15.99 -25.66 4.34
CA TRP A 379 14.68 -26.30 4.33
C TRP A 379 14.77 -27.64 5.07
N GLU A 380 14.28 -27.69 6.31
CA GLU A 380 13.98 -28.95 6.97
C GLU A 380 12.58 -29.38 6.54
N VAL A 381 12.51 -30.26 5.56
CA VAL A 381 11.22 -30.72 5.05
C VAL A 381 11.02 -32.19 5.44
N GLY A 382 10.27 -32.40 6.52
CA GLY A 382 9.90 -33.72 7.03
C GLY A 382 8.83 -34.37 6.16
N LEU A 383 9.17 -34.73 4.93
CA LEU A 383 8.22 -35.26 3.96
C LEU A 383 8.35 -36.78 3.82
N ARG A 384 7.22 -37.49 3.88
CA ARG A 384 7.14 -38.94 3.64
C ARG A 384 6.83 -39.19 2.17
N TYR A 385 7.73 -39.85 1.42
CA TYR A 385 7.58 -40.03 -0.03
C TYR A 385 7.91 -41.42 -0.56
N PRO A 386 7.02 -42.03 -1.36
CA PRO A 386 7.35 -43.12 -2.27
C PRO A 386 7.51 -42.59 -3.73
N ASP A 387 8.67 -42.82 -4.33
CA ASP A 387 8.94 -42.84 -5.79
C ASP A 387 8.61 -41.57 -6.66
N GLN A 388 9.43 -40.50 -6.57
CA GLN A 388 9.26 -39.27 -7.40
C GLN A 388 10.59 -38.66 -7.89
N SER A 389 10.55 -37.98 -9.05
CA SER A 389 11.64 -37.18 -9.65
C SER A 389 11.70 -35.78 -9.02
N LYS A 390 12.84 -35.38 -8.47
CA LYS A 390 12.96 -34.16 -7.63
C LYS A 390 13.99 -33.20 -8.23
N ALA A 391 13.77 -31.89 -8.19
CA ALA A 391 14.79 -30.89 -8.49
C ALA A 391 15.07 -29.97 -7.29
N LEU A 392 16.35 -29.90 -6.90
CA LEU A 392 16.81 -29.09 -5.77
C LEU A 392 17.65 -27.92 -6.29
N LEU A 393 17.29 -26.68 -5.92
CA LEU A 393 18.08 -25.47 -6.16
C LEU A 393 18.57 -24.93 -4.80
N HIS A 394 19.81 -25.26 -4.43
CA HIS A 394 20.35 -25.05 -3.07
C HIS A 394 21.73 -24.38 -3.08
N PRO A 395 22.02 -23.37 -2.21
CA PRO A 395 23.37 -22.84 -2.00
C PRO A 395 24.11 -23.30 -0.70
N MET A 396 23.47 -23.89 0.32
CA MET A 396 24.17 -24.49 1.50
C MET A 396 23.54 -25.76 2.08
N LEU A 397 24.00 -26.94 1.69
CA LEU A 397 23.46 -28.19 2.23
C LEU A 397 24.01 -28.47 3.65
N ILE A 398 23.15 -28.78 4.62
CA ILE A 398 23.49 -29.68 5.74
C ILE A 398 22.91 -31.04 5.36
N VAL A 399 23.73 -31.95 4.84
CA VAL A 399 23.31 -33.31 4.47
C VAL A 399 23.52 -34.26 5.64
N GLY A 400 22.43 -34.83 6.13
CA GLY A 400 22.43 -36.14 6.77
C GLY A 400 21.43 -37.04 6.04
N GLU A 401 21.86 -38.22 5.63
CA GLU A 401 21.07 -39.39 5.18
C GLU A 401 20.90 -39.68 3.66
N LYS A 402 20.69 -40.98 3.41
CA LYS A 402 20.73 -41.77 2.15
C LYS A 402 19.57 -41.53 1.14
N TRP A 403 18.75 -40.50 1.31
CA TRP A 403 17.44 -40.36 0.65
C TRP A 403 17.44 -39.56 -0.67
N LEU A 404 18.63 -39.17 -1.17
CA LEU A 404 18.81 -38.35 -2.38
C LEU A 404 19.00 -39.14 -3.69
N GLN A 405 18.90 -40.47 -3.69
CA GLN A 405 19.29 -41.31 -4.84
C GLN A 405 18.43 -41.12 -6.13
N ASN A 406 17.27 -40.45 -6.06
CA ASN A 406 16.35 -40.23 -7.19
C ASN A 406 16.02 -38.73 -7.40
N VAL A 407 16.97 -37.82 -7.13
CA VAL A 407 16.81 -36.36 -7.24
C VAL A 407 17.73 -35.83 -8.32
N ASP A 408 17.19 -35.16 -9.34
CA ASP A 408 17.93 -34.30 -10.26
C ASP A 408 18.35 -33.03 -9.50
N ILE A 409 19.43 -33.10 -8.75
CA ILE A 409 19.98 -31.94 -8.05
C ILE A 409 20.60 -31.02 -9.10
N VAL A 410 19.95 -29.88 -9.36
CA VAL A 410 20.55 -28.80 -10.15
C VAL A 410 21.34 -27.92 -9.20
N SER A 411 22.55 -28.38 -8.87
CA SER A 411 23.53 -27.57 -8.14
C SER A 411 24.06 -26.47 -9.06
N LEU A 412 24.07 -25.24 -8.55
CA LEU A 412 24.64 -24.08 -9.26
C LEU A 412 26.16 -24.20 -9.23
N GLY A 413 26.73 -24.88 -10.22
CA GLY A 413 28.16 -24.83 -10.51
C GLY A 413 28.57 -23.46 -11.02
N GLU A 414 29.72 -22.99 -10.54
CA GLU A 414 30.53 -21.83 -10.95
C GLU A 414 30.09 -21.16 -12.27
N ALA A 415 29.66 -19.89 -12.16
CA ALA A 415 29.76 -18.95 -13.25
C ALA A 415 30.97 -18.04 -12.96
N ASP A 416 31.96 -18.06 -13.86
CA ASP A 416 33.13 -17.19 -13.82
C ASP A 416 32.72 -15.71 -13.68
N PHE A 417 33.11 -15.11 -12.55
CA PHE A 417 32.94 -13.69 -12.23
C PHE A 417 34.23 -12.93 -12.54
N GLU A 418 34.56 -12.75 -13.82
CA GLU A 418 35.44 -11.64 -14.20
C GLU A 418 34.66 -10.33 -14.02
N PHE A 419 34.63 -9.79 -12.79
CA PHE A 419 34.72 -8.36 -12.43
C PHE A 419 34.35 -8.15 -10.94
N GLN A 420 35.41 -8.15 -10.12
CA GLN A 420 35.64 -7.38 -8.89
C GLN A 420 34.58 -7.42 -7.76
N ASN A 421 34.77 -8.33 -6.78
CA ASN A 421 35.28 -7.97 -5.44
C ASN A 421 35.24 -9.18 -4.47
N GLY A 422 36.39 -9.85 -4.31
CA GLY A 422 36.86 -10.61 -3.13
C GLY A 422 36.11 -11.88 -2.70
N TYR A 423 36.82 -13.00 -2.52
CA TYR A 423 36.96 -13.85 -1.30
C TYR A 423 37.39 -15.31 -1.65
N TRP A 424 37.93 -16.01 -0.65
CA TRP A 424 38.97 -17.04 -0.74
C TRP A 424 38.49 -18.49 -0.89
N ILE A 425 39.35 -19.37 -1.44
CA ILE A 425 39.18 -20.83 -1.53
C ILE A 425 39.99 -21.54 -0.45
N HIS A 426 39.39 -22.48 0.27
CA HIS A 426 40.10 -23.55 0.97
C HIS A 426 39.67 -24.90 0.39
N HIS A 427 40.64 -25.70 -0.08
CA HIS A 427 40.41 -27.03 -0.62
C HIS A 427 40.43 -28.10 0.48
N TYR A 428 39.35 -28.87 0.58
CA TYR A 428 39.38 -30.21 1.18
C TYR A 428 38.59 -31.19 0.30
N GLY A 429 39.26 -32.24 -0.18
CA GLY A 429 38.65 -33.53 -0.48
C GLY A 429 37.58 -33.61 -1.58
N GLY A 430 37.86 -33.19 -2.81
CA GLY A 430 37.19 -33.73 -4.01
C GLY A 430 35.71 -33.37 -4.25
N THR A 431 35.10 -32.55 -3.40
CA THR A 431 33.78 -31.95 -3.62
C THR A 431 33.90 -30.43 -3.61
N SER A 432 33.61 -29.80 -4.74
CA SER A 432 33.53 -28.34 -4.86
C SER A 432 32.19 -27.86 -4.29
N GLU A 433 32.23 -27.21 -3.13
CA GLU A 433 31.09 -26.46 -2.57
C GLU A 433 31.30 -24.96 -2.85
N ILE A 434 30.26 -24.29 -3.35
CA ILE A 434 30.27 -22.85 -3.62
C ILE A 434 29.27 -22.16 -2.70
N LEU A 435 29.77 -21.15 -1.99
CA LEU A 435 29.03 -20.32 -1.03
C LEU A 435 28.45 -19.10 -1.75
N ILE A 436 27.13 -18.91 -1.75
CA ILE A 436 26.50 -17.66 -2.20
C ILE A 436 25.93 -16.93 -0.99
N ASP A 437 26.53 -15.79 -0.63
CA ASP A 437 26.00 -14.87 0.38
C ASP A 437 24.79 -14.09 -0.18
N PRO A 438 23.58 -14.28 0.36
CA PRO A 438 22.39 -13.62 -0.16
C PRO A 438 22.18 -12.19 0.37
N THR A 439 23.18 -11.57 0.99
CA THR A 439 23.20 -10.11 1.24
C THR A 439 23.35 -9.29 -0.04
N MET A 440 23.72 -9.91 -1.18
CA MET A 440 23.78 -9.24 -2.48
C MET A 440 22.51 -9.49 -3.31
N GLY A 441 21.44 -8.73 -3.03
CA GLY A 441 20.22 -8.68 -3.86
C GLY A 441 20.42 -8.20 -5.32
N ARG A 442 21.67 -8.10 -5.80
CA ARG A 442 22.03 -7.78 -7.20
C ARG A 442 22.44 -9.02 -8.03
N ALA A 443 22.76 -10.15 -7.40
CA ALA A 443 23.16 -11.37 -8.13
C ALA A 443 21.98 -12.07 -8.83
N LEU A 444 20.74 -11.75 -8.46
CA LEU A 444 19.51 -12.30 -9.10
C LEU A 444 19.30 -11.82 -10.54
N ALA A 445 20.05 -10.81 -11.02
CA ALA A 445 19.94 -10.31 -12.40
C ALA A 445 20.70 -11.18 -13.42
N PHE A 446 21.56 -12.10 -12.98
CA PHE A 446 22.36 -12.94 -13.86
C PHE A 446 22.12 -14.41 -13.54
N TRP A 447 20.96 -14.91 -13.97
CA TRP A 447 20.81 -16.34 -14.21
C TRP A 447 21.43 -16.66 -15.57
N PRO A 448 22.38 -17.61 -15.67
CA PRO A 448 22.85 -18.08 -16.96
C PRO A 448 21.66 -18.60 -17.77
N SER A 449 21.50 -18.14 -19.00
CA SER A 449 20.48 -18.64 -19.95
C SER A 449 20.41 -20.17 -19.98
N LEU A 450 21.55 -20.84 -19.81
CA LEU A 450 21.70 -22.28 -19.72
C LEU A 450 20.89 -22.93 -18.59
N LEU A 451 20.80 -22.30 -17.43
CA LEU A 451 20.06 -22.83 -16.29
C LEU A 451 18.55 -22.74 -16.52
N LYS A 452 18.12 -21.64 -17.14
CA LYS A 452 16.74 -21.43 -17.56
C LYS A 452 16.30 -22.45 -18.62
N GLU A 453 17.17 -22.72 -19.59
CA GLU A 453 16.95 -23.78 -20.61
C GLU A 453 16.86 -25.18 -19.99
N ARG A 454 17.75 -25.51 -19.04
CA ARG A 454 17.70 -26.80 -18.32
C ARG A 454 16.43 -26.96 -17.50
N LEU A 455 15.99 -25.92 -16.80
CA LEU A 455 14.72 -25.96 -16.07
C LEU A 455 13.53 -26.09 -17.02
N TYR A 456 13.51 -25.40 -18.17
CA TYR A 456 12.45 -25.58 -19.15
C TYR A 456 12.39 -27.01 -19.68
N ALA A 457 13.54 -27.58 -20.05
CA ALA A 457 13.62 -28.98 -20.48
C ALA A 457 13.15 -29.94 -19.38
N TRP A 458 13.54 -29.71 -18.12
CA TRP A 458 13.09 -30.52 -16.99
C TRP A 458 11.59 -30.36 -16.70
N MET A 459 11.00 -29.20 -16.94
CA MET A 459 9.56 -28.97 -16.71
C MET A 459 8.69 -29.55 -17.82
N ASP A 460 9.17 -29.53 -19.06
CA ASP A 460 8.47 -30.05 -20.24
C ASP A 460 8.59 -31.59 -20.41
N ASN A 461 9.62 -32.23 -19.83
CA ASN A 461 9.82 -33.69 -19.82
C ASN A 461 9.30 -34.33 -18.54
#